data_AF-A0A6N2HM98-F1
#
_entry.id   AF-A0A6N2HM98-F1
#
_cell.length_a   1.000
_cell.length_b   1.000
_cell.length_c   1.000
_cell.angle_alpha   90.00
_cell.angle_beta   90.00
_cell.angle_gamma   90.00
#
_symmetry.space_group_name_H-M   'P 1'
#
loop_
_entity.id
_entity.type
_entity.pdbx_description
1 polymer ?
#
loop_
_entity_poly.entity_id
_entity_poly.type
_entity_poly.pdbx_seq_one_letter_code
_entity_poly.pdbx_strand_id
1 'polypeptide(L)'
;MPTERTHVDGKVLSTLLDLAHEVLGIECDPQSNFFEYGDSLAATHMCSLAAGRHGWSITARDVFAWESFALLAGAIERDGGGDGQEARRAEGGA
;
A
#
# COMPACT_ATOMS: atom_id res chain seq x y z
N MET A 1 -5.19 31.92 6.94
CA MET A 1 -4.44 31.19 5.88
C MET A 1 -4.63 29.71 6.16
N PRO A 2 -5.33 28.92 5.33
CA PRO A 2 -5.38 27.49 5.55
C PRO A 2 -4.12 26.88 4.93
N THR A 3 -3.26 26.31 5.76
CA THR A 3 -2.31 25.31 5.29
C THR A 3 -3.13 24.12 4.86
N GLU A 4 -3.00 23.76 3.59
CA GLU A 4 -3.54 22.55 2.98
C GLU A 4 -2.90 21.35 3.69
N ARG A 5 -3.46 20.99 4.85
CA ARG A 5 -3.24 19.69 5.45
C ARG A 5 -3.94 18.74 4.50
N THR A 6 -3.17 18.10 3.64
CA THR A 6 -3.56 16.84 3.00
C THR A 6 -4.20 15.98 4.07
N HIS A 7 -5.53 15.96 4.08
CA HIS A 7 -6.32 15.01 4.84
C HIS A 7 -6.07 13.71 4.11
N VAL A 8 -5.03 12.99 4.53
CA VAL A 8 -5.04 11.54 4.35
C VAL A 8 -6.26 11.10 5.14
N ASP A 9 -7.33 10.65 4.47
CA ASP A 9 -8.43 9.99 5.13
C ASP A 9 -7.78 8.84 5.91
N GLY A 10 -7.66 9.00 7.23
CA GLY A 10 -6.91 8.07 8.10
C GLY A 10 -7.42 6.63 8.03
N LYS A 11 -8.54 6.41 7.35
CA LYS A 11 -9.14 5.13 6.99
C LYS A 11 -8.30 4.32 5.99
N VAL A 12 -7.67 4.93 4.99
CA VAL A 12 -6.80 4.19 4.04
C VAL A 12 -5.54 3.74 4.75
N LEU A 13 -4.93 4.62 5.53
CA LEU A 13 -3.77 4.32 6.36
C LEU A 13 -4.05 3.20 7.37
N SER A 14 -5.16 3.29 8.12
CA SER A 14 -5.50 2.27 9.12
C SER A 14 -5.74 0.89 8.48
N THR A 15 -6.34 0.86 7.29
CA THR A 15 -6.58 -0.38 6.53
C THR A 15 -5.26 -0.96 6.03
N LEU A 16 -4.34 -0.14 5.55
CA LEU A 16 -2.99 -0.56 5.16
C LEU A 16 -2.22 -1.17 6.33
N LEU A 17 -2.28 -0.54 7.51
CA LEU A 17 -1.63 -1.05 8.71
C LEU A 17 -2.26 -2.35 9.19
N ASP A 18 -3.57 -2.51 9.07
CA ASP A 18 -4.27 -3.77 9.38
C ASP A 18 -3.83 -4.90 8.42
N LEU A 19 -3.74 -4.62 7.12
CA LEU A 19 -3.20 -5.55 6.14
C LEU A 19 -1.72 -5.89 6.40
N ALA A 20 -0.93 -4.90 6.81
CA ALA A 20 0.47 -5.10 7.21
C ALA A 20 0.55 -6.02 8.42
N HIS A 21 -0.25 -5.75 9.44
CA HIS A 21 -0.32 -6.55 10.64
C HIS A 21 -0.79 -7.99 10.35
N GLU A 22 -1.72 -8.18 9.43
CA GLU A 22 -2.17 -9.51 8.99
C GLU A 22 -1.06 -10.30 8.28
N VAL A 23 -0.24 -9.62 7.47
CA VAL A 23 0.84 -10.26 6.69
C VAL A 23 2.10 -10.49 7.51
N LEU A 24 2.52 -9.50 8.31
CA LEU A 24 3.77 -9.55 9.09
C LEU A 24 3.57 -10.08 10.51
N GLY A 25 2.35 -10.03 11.05
CA GLY A 25 2.06 -10.40 12.43
C GLY A 25 2.61 -9.44 13.49
N ILE A 26 2.98 -8.21 13.11
CA ILE A 26 3.53 -7.19 14.01
C ILE A 26 2.92 -5.81 13.75
N GLU A 27 2.79 -5.01 14.80
CA GLU A 27 2.26 -3.64 14.70
C GLU A 27 3.27 -2.77 13.94
N CYS A 28 2.84 -2.27 12.78
CA CYS A 28 3.64 -1.39 11.95
C CYS A 28 3.31 0.07 12.26
N ASP A 29 4.34 0.91 12.39
CA ASP A 29 4.16 2.34 12.59
C ASP A 29 3.83 3.04 11.26
N PRO A 30 2.88 4.00 11.23
CA PRO A 30 2.52 4.71 10.00
C PRO A 30 3.68 5.53 9.39
N GLN A 31 4.66 5.91 10.21
CA GLN A 31 5.85 6.65 9.80
C GLN A 31 7.03 5.72 9.48
N SER A 32 6.93 4.44 9.80
CA SER A 32 7.99 3.47 9.54
C SER A 32 7.93 2.94 8.12
N ASN A 33 9.08 2.50 7.65
CA ASN A 33 9.21 1.85 6.36
C ASN A 33 8.79 0.37 6.48
N PHE A 34 8.06 -0.13 5.48
CA PHE A 34 7.68 -1.55 5.40
C PHE A 34 8.91 -2.48 5.46
N PHE A 35 10.03 -2.07 4.84
CA PHE A 35 11.27 -2.86 4.80
C PHE A 35 12.01 -2.98 6.13
N GLU A 36 11.69 -2.14 7.11
CA GLU A 36 12.22 -2.29 8.47
C GLU A 36 11.64 -3.54 9.14
N TYR A 37 10.48 -3.98 8.69
CA TYR A 37 9.67 -5.01 9.33
C TYR A 37 9.44 -6.23 8.44
N GLY A 38 9.45 -6.10 7.10
CA GLY A 38 9.18 -7.20 6.18
C GLY A 38 9.95 -7.15 4.86
N ASP A 39 9.72 -8.20 4.07
CA ASP A 39 10.43 -8.45 2.81
C ASP A 39 9.57 -8.20 1.57
N SER A 40 10.19 -8.26 0.39
CA SER A 40 9.52 -8.10 -0.91
C SER A 40 8.35 -9.07 -1.13
N LEU A 41 8.37 -10.26 -0.54
CA LEU A 41 7.25 -11.21 -0.56
C LEU A 41 6.05 -10.69 0.24
N ALA A 42 6.29 -10.17 1.45
CA ALA A 42 5.26 -9.60 2.29
C ALA A 42 4.63 -8.36 1.63
N ALA A 43 5.45 -7.53 0.97
CA ALA A 43 4.97 -6.39 0.19
C ALA A 43 4.05 -6.83 -0.96
N THR A 44 4.44 -7.88 -1.70
CA THR A 44 3.64 -8.43 -2.81
C THR A 44 2.33 -9.04 -2.33
N HIS A 45 2.34 -9.77 -1.20
CA HIS A 45 1.15 -10.30 -0.56
C HIS A 45 0.20 -9.18 -0.12
N MET A 46 0.73 -8.14 0.54
CA MET A 46 -0.05 -6.96 0.92
C MET A 46 -0.70 -6.28 -0.28
N CYS A 47 0.06 -6.06 -1.37
CA CYS A 47 -0.46 -5.48 -2.60
C CYS A 47 -1.61 -6.31 -3.18
N SER A 48 -1.46 -7.63 -3.18
CA SER A 48 -2.49 -8.56 -3.67
C SER A 48 -3.75 -8.52 -2.79
N LEU A 49 -3.60 -8.42 -1.47
CA LEU A 49 -4.72 -8.30 -0.53
C LEU A 49 -5.43 -6.94 -0.68
N ALA A 50 -4.68 -5.85 -0.81
CA ALA A 50 -5.21 -4.51 -1.03
C ALA A 50 -6.00 -4.42 -2.34
N ALA A 51 -5.47 -4.99 -3.43
CA ALA A 51 -6.17 -5.10 -4.70
C ALA A 51 -7.44 -5.98 -4.59
N GLY A 52 -7.35 -7.14 -3.92
CA GLY A 52 -8.47 -8.08 -3.79
C GLY A 52 -9.60 -7.60 -2.88
N ARG A 53 -9.29 -6.93 -1.77
CA ARG A 53 -10.28 -6.49 -0.76
C ARG A 53 -10.80 -5.07 -1.02
N HIS A 54 -9.95 -4.18 -1.52
CA HIS A 54 -10.26 -2.76 -1.67
C HIS A 54 -10.19 -2.24 -3.11
N GLY A 55 -9.70 -3.06 -4.06
CA GLY A 55 -9.55 -2.64 -5.45
C GLY A 55 -8.40 -1.65 -5.67
N TRP A 56 -7.44 -1.55 -4.73
CA TRP A 56 -6.31 -0.64 -4.85
C TRP A 56 -5.24 -1.20 -5.79
N SER A 57 -4.85 -0.41 -6.79
CA SER A 57 -3.81 -0.74 -7.77
C SER A 57 -2.41 -0.41 -7.24
N ILE A 58 -1.97 -1.11 -6.19
CA ILE A 58 -0.65 -0.89 -5.58
C ILE A 58 0.30 -1.97 -6.07
N THR A 59 1.51 -1.59 -6.49
CA THR A 59 2.56 -2.56 -6.83
C THR A 59 3.63 -2.62 -5.75
N ALA A 60 4.38 -3.74 -5.69
CA ALA A 60 5.52 -3.83 -4.79
C ALA A 60 6.54 -2.70 -5.05
N ARG A 61 6.70 -2.28 -6.31
CA ARG A 61 7.56 -1.14 -6.67
C ARG A 61 7.09 0.16 -6.02
N ASP A 62 5.79 0.41 -5.95
CA ASP A 62 5.25 1.56 -5.23
C ASP A 62 5.57 1.44 -3.74
N VAL A 63 5.32 0.29 -3.12
CA VAL A 63 5.70 0.04 -1.71
C VAL A 63 7.18 0.31 -1.45
N PHE A 64 8.08 0.00 -2.40
CA PHE A 64 9.50 0.34 -2.34
C PHE A 64 9.81 1.84 -2.57
N ALA A 65 9.02 2.51 -3.42
CA ALA A 65 9.20 3.92 -3.72
C ALA A 65 8.77 4.82 -2.54
N TRP A 66 7.88 4.32 -1.68
CA TRP A 66 7.38 5.05 -0.52
C TRP A 66 8.14 4.65 0.75
N GLU A 67 8.70 5.64 1.44
CA GLU A 67 9.49 5.43 2.66
C GLU A 67 8.62 5.17 3.91
N SER A 68 7.30 5.33 3.80
CA SER A 68 6.38 5.19 4.94
C SER A 68 4.95 4.83 4.51
N PHE A 69 4.22 4.11 5.37
CA PHE A 69 2.80 3.79 5.15
C PHE A 69 1.91 5.02 4.99
N ALA A 70 2.20 6.12 5.70
CA ALA A 70 1.47 7.39 5.57
C ALA A 70 1.59 7.99 4.16
N LEU A 71 2.78 7.91 3.56
CA LEU A 71 3.01 8.40 2.20
C LEU A 71 2.32 7.50 1.17
N LEU A 72 2.41 6.18 1.36
CA LEU A 72 1.72 5.20 0.54
C LEU A 72 0.20 5.39 0.58
N ALA A 73 -0.39 5.59 1.77
CA ALA A 73 -1.82 5.85 1.92
C ALA A 73 -2.25 7.11 1.17
N GLY A 74 -1.50 8.21 1.31
CA GLY A 74 -1.77 9.44 0.57
C GLY A 74 -1.58 9.30 -0.94
N ALA A 75 -0.71 8.40 -1.39
CA ALA A 75 -0.58 8.07 -2.80
C ALA A 75 -1.81 7.30 -3.30
N ILE A 76 -2.27 6.28 -2.57
CA ILE A 76 -3.45 5.47 -2.91
C ILE A 76 -4.72 6.31 -2.93
N GLU A 77 -4.87 7.24 -1.98
CA GLU A 77 -6.01 8.15 -1.97
C GLU A 77 -6.03 9.07 -3.19
N ARG A 78 -4.86 9.58 -3.59
CA ARG A 78 -4.74 10.40 -4.79
C ARG A 78 -4.88 9.58 -6.08
N ASP A 79 -4.44 8.34 -6.05
CA ASP A 79 -4.47 7.40 -7.16
C ASP A 79 -5.78 6.59 -7.23
N GLY A 80 -6.72 6.81 -6.30
CA GLY A 80 -8.02 6.13 -6.20
C GLY A 80 -8.96 6.25 -7.42
N GLY A 81 -8.47 6.70 -8.57
CA GLY A 81 -9.13 6.66 -9.87
C GLY A 81 -8.21 6.33 -11.05
N GLY A 82 -6.99 5.83 -10.82
CA GLY A 82 -6.01 5.50 -11.85
C GLY A 82 -6.02 4.01 -12.18
N ASP A 83 -6.40 3.71 -13.41
CA ASP A 83 -6.47 2.41 -14.05
C ASP A 83 -5.46 1.35 -13.54
N GLY A 84 -6.01 0.21 -13.12
CA GLY A 84 -5.29 -1.06 -12.94
C GLY A 84 -4.62 -1.52 -14.25
N GLN A 85 -3.51 -0.86 -14.59
CA GLN A 85 -2.61 -1.27 -15.63
C GLN A 85 -1.71 -2.34 -15.03
N GLU A 86 -1.92 -3.57 -15.50
CA GLU A 86 -1.02 -4.73 -15.39
C GLU A 86 -1.37 -5.86 -14.40
N ALA A 87 -2.62 -5.97 -13.92
CA ALA A 87 -3.11 -7.25 -13.38
C ALA A 87 -3.25 -8.37 -14.45
N ARG A 88 -2.69 -8.24 -15.67
CA ARG A 88 -3.15 -9.02 -16.85
C ARG A 88 -2.13 -9.54 -17.87
N ARG A 89 -0.79 -9.55 -17.70
CA ARG A 89 0.08 -10.05 -18.81
C ARG A 89 1.32 -10.92 -18.55
N ALA A 90 1.75 -11.27 -17.34
CA ALA A 90 3.07 -11.92 -17.22
C ALA A 90 3.23 -13.09 -16.23
N GLU A 91 2.20 -13.87 -15.87
CA GLU A 91 2.48 -15.15 -15.17
C GLU A 91 1.37 -16.19 -15.35
N GLY A 92 1.01 -16.39 -16.61
CA GLY A 92 0.60 -17.69 -17.13
C GLY A 92 1.55 -18.02 -18.28
N GLY A 93 2.60 -18.80 -18.03
CA GLY A 93 3.50 -19.23 -19.11
C GLY A 93 4.85 -19.77 -18.65
N ALA A 94 4.87 -21.03 -18.22
CA ALA A 94 5.83 -22.07 -18.63
C ALA A 94 5.43 -23.41 -17.99
#